data_AF-A0A2P7U257-F1
#
_entry.id   AF-A0A2P7U257-F1
#
_cell.length_a   1.000
_cell.length_b   1.000
_cell.length_c   1.000
_cell.angle_alpha   90.00
_cell.angle_beta   90.00
_cell.angle_gamma   90.00
#
_symmetry.space_group_name_H-M   'P 1'
#
loop_
_entity.id
_entity.type
_entity.pdbx_description
1 polymer ?
#
loop_
_entity_poly.entity_id
_entity_poly.type
_entity_poly.pdbx_seq_one_letter_code
_entity_poly.pdbx_strand_id
1 'polypeptide(L)'
;MVWSRLMKKYNNSSNKHPFHPPYKPFGHSLMIQCKEACALYSESQDRKLDWKERMALYIHLTYCPHCRKYSRQLRKIREMMQQWQEPG
;
A
#
# COMPACT_ATOMS: atom_id res chain seq x y z
N MET A 1 16.52 -6.38 1.08
CA MET A 1 16.35 -6.65 -0.37
C MET A 1 15.84 -8.08 -0.61
N VAL A 2 14.67 -8.46 -0.09
CA VAL A 2 14.08 -9.80 -0.32
C VAL A 2 12.61 -9.73 -0.78
N TRP A 3 11.90 -8.65 -0.44
CA TRP A 3 10.51 -8.44 -0.85
C TRP A 3 10.33 -7.94 -2.29
N SER A 4 11.36 -7.32 -2.88
CA SER A 4 11.31 -6.74 -4.23
C SER A 4 11.23 -7.81 -5.34
N ARG A 5 11.69 -9.04 -5.06
CA ARG A 5 11.70 -10.16 -6.02
C ARG A 5 10.46 -11.06 -5.88
N LEU A 6 9.68 -10.93 -4.80
CA LEU A 6 8.48 -11.74 -4.55
C LEU A 6 7.19 -11.09 -5.09
N MET A 7 7.07 -9.75 -5.06
CA MET A 7 5.83 -9.06 -5.49
C MET A 7 5.66 -8.94 -7.01
N LYS A 8 6.76 -9.00 -7.78
CA LYS A 8 6.72 -8.90 -9.26
C LYS A 8 6.03 -10.09 -9.94
N LYS A 9 5.79 -11.19 -9.21
CA LYS A 9 5.01 -12.35 -9.66
C LYS A 9 3.50 -12.19 -9.50
N TYR A 10 3.01 -11.21 -8.73
CA TYR A 10 1.59 -11.10 -8.44
C TYR A 10 0.77 -10.42 -9.56
N ASN A 11 1.44 -9.82 -10.55
CA ASN A 11 0.79 -9.15 -11.70
C ASN A 11 0.78 -10.00 -12.99
N ASN A 12 0.86 -11.33 -12.89
CA ASN A 12 0.65 -12.21 -14.04
C ASN A 12 -0.37 -13.29 -13.68
N SER A 13 -1.64 -12.93 -13.87
CA SER A 13 -2.78 -13.83 -13.77
C SER A 13 -2.68 -14.91 -14.84
N SER A 14 -2.42 -16.14 -14.44
CA SER A 14 -2.95 -17.37 -15.04
C SER A 14 -2.67 -18.56 -14.11
N ASN A 15 -3.72 -19.03 -13.43
CA ASN A 15 -3.92 -20.35 -12.80
C ASN A 15 -3.99 -20.45 -11.25
N LYS A 16 -5.25 -20.49 -10.78
CA LYS A 16 -5.90 -21.47 -9.87
C LYS A 16 -5.19 -21.88 -8.54
N HIS A 17 -5.74 -21.47 -7.38
CA HIS A 17 -6.06 -22.39 -6.26
C HIS A 17 -7.00 -21.73 -5.22
N PRO A 18 -7.93 -22.47 -4.55
CA PRO A 18 -8.95 -21.91 -3.69
C PRO A 18 -8.54 -22.01 -2.21
N PHE A 19 -8.27 -20.88 -1.58
CA PHE A 19 -8.44 -20.73 -0.13
C PHE A 19 -8.61 -19.25 0.22
N HIS A 20 -9.84 -18.76 0.07
CA HIS A 20 -10.24 -17.42 0.48
C HIS A 20 -10.98 -17.50 1.83
N PRO A 21 -10.50 -16.82 2.90
CA PRO A 21 -11.29 -16.66 4.12
C PRO A 21 -12.47 -15.69 3.91
N PRO A 22 -13.57 -15.83 4.66
CA PRO A 22 -14.83 -15.13 4.39
C PRO A 22 -14.79 -13.73 4.98
N TYR A 23 -14.18 -12.78 4.28
CA TYR A 23 -14.48 -11.38 4.51
C TYR A 23 -14.84 -10.71 3.19
N LYS A 24 -16.02 -10.09 3.22
CA LYS A 24 -16.79 -9.61 2.07
C LYS A 24 -16.12 -8.33 1.55
N PRO A 25 -15.81 -8.20 0.26
CA PRO A 25 -15.31 -6.94 -0.29
C PRO A 25 -16.50 -5.99 -0.43
N PHE A 26 -16.54 -4.93 0.38
CA PHE A 26 -17.35 -3.77 0.05
C PHE A 26 -16.80 -3.18 -1.25
N GLY A 27 -17.50 -3.45 -2.34
CA GLY A 27 -17.32 -2.74 -3.59
C GLY A 27 -17.72 -1.29 -3.40
N HIS A 28 -16.89 -0.37 -3.87
CA HIS A 28 -17.31 0.63 -4.84
C HIS A 28 -16.07 1.09 -5.61
N SER A 29 -16.24 1.09 -6.93
CA SER A 29 -15.25 1.31 -7.97
C SER A 29 -14.58 2.68 -7.85
N LEU A 30 -13.24 2.72 -7.70
CA LEU A 30 -12.30 3.64 -8.37
C LEU A 30 -10.87 3.41 -7.86
N MET A 31 -10.33 2.31 -8.41
CA MET A 31 -8.93 1.87 -8.47
C MET A 31 -8.19 1.60 -7.14
N ILE A 32 -7.72 0.35 -7.05
CA ILE A 32 -7.03 -0.36 -5.96
C ILE A 32 -7.82 -0.53 -4.64
N GLN A 33 -7.70 -1.71 -4.04
CA GLN A 33 -8.34 -2.01 -2.75
C GLN A 33 -7.63 -1.29 -1.60
N CYS A 34 -8.33 -1.05 -0.48
CA CYS A 34 -7.71 -0.45 0.72
C CYS A 34 -6.43 -1.18 1.16
N LYS A 35 -6.40 -2.52 1.05
CA LYS A 35 -5.21 -3.35 1.35
C LYS A 35 -4.04 -3.04 0.42
N GLU A 36 -4.32 -2.91 -0.87
CA GLU A 36 -3.32 -2.56 -1.89
C GLU A 36 -2.84 -1.11 -1.71
N ALA A 37 -3.74 -0.18 -1.38
CA ALA A 37 -3.39 1.20 -1.07
C ALA A 37 -2.48 1.29 0.16
N CYS A 38 -2.75 0.52 1.21
CA CYS A 38 -1.87 0.44 2.38
C CYS A 38 -0.50 -0.15 2.02
N ALA A 39 -0.47 -1.22 1.21
CA ALA A 39 0.78 -1.82 0.74
C ALA A 39 1.60 -0.85 -0.12
N LEU A 40 1.00 -0.20 -1.12
CA LEU A 40 1.64 0.81 -1.96
C LEU A 40 2.11 2.01 -1.15
N TYR A 41 1.35 2.45 -0.15
CA TYR A 41 1.78 3.54 0.72
C TYR A 41 3.00 3.13 1.56
N SER A 42 3.01 1.93 2.14
CA SER A 42 4.19 1.40 2.84
C SER A 42 5.40 1.33 1.92
N GLU A 43 5.21 0.77 0.71
CA GLU A 43 6.27 0.70 -0.28
C GLU A 43 6.77 2.08 -0.72
N SER A 44 5.91 3.10 -0.78
CA SER A 44 6.32 4.48 -1.09
C SER A 44 7.31 5.08 -0.10
N GLN A 45 7.31 4.56 1.13
CA GLN A 45 8.23 5.01 2.17
C GLN A 45 9.60 4.34 1.96
N ASP A 46 9.65 3.10 1.48
CA ASP A 46 10.91 2.34 1.33
C ASP A 46 11.52 2.45 -0.07
N ARG A 47 10.69 2.62 -1.10
CA ARG A 47 11.10 2.76 -2.50
C ARG A 47 10.34 3.89 -3.17
N LYS A 48 10.91 4.41 -4.26
CA LYS A 48 10.16 5.29 -5.17
C LYS A 48 9.08 4.46 -5.87
N LEU A 49 7.84 4.94 -5.81
CA LEU A 49 6.74 4.38 -6.59
C LEU A 49 6.84 4.81 -8.06
N ASP A 50 6.39 3.96 -8.96
CA ASP A 50 6.15 4.34 -10.35
C ASP A 50 5.06 5.41 -10.44
N TRP A 51 5.09 6.22 -11.51
CA TRP A 51 4.11 7.28 -11.72
C TRP A 51 2.66 6.74 -11.67
N LYS A 52 2.41 5.57 -12.26
CA LYS A 52 1.07 4.95 -12.28
C LYS A 52 0.62 4.53 -10.88
N GLU A 53 1.51 3.90 -10.11
CA GLU A 53 1.26 3.48 -8.73
C GLU A 53 0.94 4.68 -7.83
N ARG A 54 1.70 5.77 -8.02
CA ARG A 54 1.51 7.02 -7.28
C ARG A 54 0.17 7.67 -7.57
N MET A 55 -0.26 7.68 -8.83
CA MET A 55 -1.57 8.22 -9.24
C MET A 55 -2.73 7.38 -8.67
N ALA A 56 -2.67 6.06 -8.77
CA ALA A 56 -3.69 5.18 -8.21
C ALA A 56 -3.84 5.37 -6.69
N LEU A 57 -2.72 5.43 -5.97
CA LEU A 57 -2.70 5.69 -4.54
C LEU A 57 -3.27 7.07 -4.19
N TYR A 58 -2.93 8.12 -4.95
CA TYR A 58 -3.43 9.46 -4.71
C TYR A 58 -4.95 9.53 -4.86
N ILE A 59 -5.49 8.99 -5.96
CA ILE A 59 -6.94 8.92 -6.20
C ILE A 59 -7.62 8.16 -5.05
N HIS A 60 -7.10 7.00 -4.65
CA HIS A 60 -7.67 6.21 -3.57
C HIS A 60 -7.69 6.99 -2.23
N LEU A 61 -6.61 7.70 -1.89
CA LEU A 61 -6.52 8.53 -0.69
C LEU A 61 -7.45 9.75 -0.73
N THR A 62 -7.83 10.25 -1.93
CA THR A 62 -8.80 11.35 -2.03
C THR A 62 -10.19 10.91 -1.58
N TYR A 63 -10.61 9.71 -2.00
CA TYR A 63 -11.95 9.16 -1.78
C TYR A 63 -12.10 8.36 -0.47
N CYS A 64 -11.05 7.64 -0.05
CA CYS A 64 -11.10 6.79 1.15
C CYS A 64 -10.54 7.51 2.39
N PRO A 65 -11.39 7.97 3.33
CA PRO A 65 -10.93 8.67 4.54
C PRO A 65 -10.15 7.73 5.48
N HIS A 66 -10.42 6.42 5.44
CA HIS A 66 -9.74 5.42 6.27
C HIS A 66 -8.27 5.28 5.86
N CYS A 67 -8.01 5.06 4.56
CA CYS A 67 -6.65 4.99 4.03
C CYS A 67 -5.91 6.32 4.19
N ARG A 68 -6.61 7.46 4.13
CA ARG A 68 -6.02 8.79 4.43
C ARG A 68 -5.60 8.94 5.90
N LYS A 69 -6.36 8.39 6.85
CA LYS A 69 -5.96 8.41 8.27
C LYS A 69 -4.76 7.49 8.50
N TYR A 70 -4.79 6.29 7.91
CA TYR A 70 -3.68 5.34 7.98
C TYR A 70 -2.37 5.93 7.43
N SER A 71 -2.42 6.60 6.27
CA SER A 71 -1.23 7.21 5.66
C SER A 71 -0.60 8.28 6.56
N ARG A 72 -1.43 9.09 7.23
CA ARG A 72 -0.98 10.07 8.23
C ARG A 72 -0.34 9.40 9.45
N GLN A 73 -0.93 8.31 9.96
CA GLN A 73 -0.39 7.57 11.10
C GLN A 73 0.97 6.96 10.77
N LEU A 74 1.09 6.28 9.62
CA LEU A 74 2.35 5.65 9.22
C LEU A 74 3.45 6.69 8.96
N ARG A 75 3.10 7.86 8.41
CA ARG A 75 4.06 8.97 8.24
C ARG A 75 4.62 9.44 9.58
N LYS A 76 3.77 9.63 10.59
CA LYS A 76 4.21 10.03 11.94
C LYS A 76 5.14 9.00 12.57
N ILE A 77 4.80 7.71 12.44
CA ILE A 77 5.66 6.62 12.95
C ILE A 77 7.05 6.71 12.30
N ARG A 78 7.11 6.94 10.98
CA ARG A 78 8.39 7.05 10.27
C ARG A 78 9.18 8.30 10.66
N GLU A 79 8.52 9.46 10.78
CA GLU A 79 9.13 10.72 11.24
C GLU A 79 9.76 10.53 12.64
N MET A 80 9.02 9.92 13.56
CA MET A 80 9.54 9.60 14.89
C MET A 80 10.74 8.65 14.80
N MET A 81 10.64 7.55 14.06
CA MET A 81 11.75 6.59 13.91
C MET A 81 13.01 7.25 13.34
N GLN A 82 12.87 8.16 12.37
CA GLN A 82 14.00 8.90 11.82
C GLN A 82 14.64 9.83 12.87
N GLN A 83 13.83 10.54 13.64
CA GLN A 83 14.31 11.36 14.76
C GLN A 83 15.06 10.54 15.81
N TRP A 84 14.61 9.32 16.09
CA TRP A 84 15.32 8.40 17.00
C TRP A 84 16.65 7.89 16.44
N GLN A 85 16.80 7.82 15.12
CA GLN A 85 18.00 7.32 14.45
C GLN A 85 19.06 8.40 14.20
N GLU A 86 18.76 9.68 14.42
CA GLU A 86 19.77 10.73 14.46
C GLU A 86 20.51 10.64 15.82
N PRO A 87 21.74 10.12 15.87
CA PRO A 87 22.52 10.21 17.09
C PRO A 87 22.91 11.68 17.24
N GLY A 88 22.39 12.34 18.28
CA GLY A 88 23.00 13.55 18.81
C GLY A 88 24.43 13.29 19.27
#